data_AF-A0A0A8K273-F1
#
_entry.id   AF-A0A0A8K273-F1
#
_cell.length_a   1.000
_cell.length_b   1.000
_cell.length_c   1.000
_cell.angle_alpha   90.00
_cell.angle_beta   90.00
_cell.angle_gamma   90.00
#
_symmetry.space_group_name_H-M   'P 1'
#
loop_
_entity.id
_entity.type
_entity.pdbx_description
1 polymer ?
#
loop_
_entity_poly.entity_id
_entity_poly.type
_entity_poly.pdbx_seq_one_letter_code
_entity_poly.pdbx_strand_id
1 'polypeptide(L)'
;MQTVEAALQGEKAESPTADVGNEKAEPETTDKSGEQTDEAEDDEELSDEERKLLSEKANRRFVSLTHQRDEAKRETESLKPRAEQWDRLTGFLHENDITSQEVNNALEITRLINSQDYGKALEVLGPIYEEVAARAGQVLPEDLQEDVRLGKITLDRAKELSVARANAAATQQRTERQTQRDTEKDEQERNAKVVNTAVEAVDKWAKGKAGSDPDWHLKQDAVSEQVELAINRMKREGKSFDANDPGKSAVELAENALKVVEERMKKFRPKPEERRAPNGQFASPHAKPTPKSHMEAVEQALSG
;
A
#
# COMPACT_ATOMS: atom_id res chain seq x y z
N MET A 1 22.88 -38.22 58.65
CA MET A 1 22.12 -37.17 59.35
C MET A 1 23.03 -35.95 59.48
N GLN A 2 22.47 -34.73 59.60
CA GLN A 2 23.02 -33.52 60.26
C GLN A 2 24.56 -33.35 60.21
N THR A 3 25.14 -32.30 59.62
CA THR A 3 24.89 -30.89 59.96
C THR A 3 25.37 -29.92 58.86
N VAL A 4 24.48 -29.08 58.32
CA VAL A 4 24.84 -27.75 57.75
C VAL A 4 23.84 -26.68 58.24
N GLU A 5 23.19 -26.96 59.37
CA GLU A 5 22.14 -26.14 60.01
C GLU A 5 22.77 -25.23 61.09
N ALA A 6 23.92 -24.63 60.79
CA ALA A 6 24.79 -23.97 61.78
C ALA A 6 25.53 -22.74 61.22
N ALA A 7 24.92 -22.02 60.28
CA ALA A 7 25.43 -20.74 59.75
C ALA A 7 24.32 -19.66 59.71
N LEU A 8 23.36 -19.74 60.64
CA LEU A 8 22.43 -18.64 60.89
C LEU A 8 23.14 -17.48 61.59
N GLN A 9 22.86 -16.27 61.11
CA GLN A 9 22.65 -15.02 61.87
C GLN A 9 23.82 -14.41 62.68
N GLY A 10 24.04 -13.10 62.49
CA GLY A 10 24.48 -12.21 63.57
C GLY A 10 25.38 -11.03 63.15
N GLU A 11 24.84 -9.80 63.31
CA GLU A 11 25.55 -8.51 63.54
C GLU A 11 26.53 -7.98 62.46
N LYS A 12 26.43 -6.78 61.86
CA LYS A 12 25.82 -5.45 62.15
C LYS A 12 26.74 -4.47 62.91
N ALA A 13 26.63 -3.18 62.52
CA ALA A 13 27.39 -1.98 62.95
C ALA A 13 28.76 -1.81 62.23
N GLU A 14 29.24 -0.61 61.86
CA GLU A 14 28.85 0.77 62.23
C GLU A 14 28.73 1.74 61.04
N SER A 15 28.09 2.90 61.26
CA SER A 15 28.17 4.12 60.43
C SER A 15 28.75 5.27 61.27
N PRO A 16 29.50 6.22 60.67
CA PRO A 16 29.03 7.62 60.53
C PRO A 16 29.57 8.29 59.22
N THR A 17 29.28 9.53 58.78
CA THR A 17 28.41 10.68 59.13
C THR A 17 28.19 11.48 57.82
N ALA A 18 26.97 11.88 57.44
CA ALA A 18 26.31 13.18 57.68
C ALA A 18 26.71 14.38 56.78
N ASP A 19 25.68 15.22 56.49
CA ASP A 19 25.63 16.60 55.96
C ASP A 19 25.11 16.75 54.50
N VAL A 20 23.78 16.90 54.30
CA VAL A 20 22.98 18.15 54.17
C VAL A 20 22.81 18.60 52.71
N GLY A 21 21.56 18.90 52.30
CA GLY A 21 21.24 19.41 50.95
C GLY A 21 19.79 19.18 50.52
N ASN A 22 18.84 19.90 51.11
CA ASN A 22 17.46 19.93 50.64
C ASN A 22 17.34 20.88 49.44
N GLU A 23 16.95 20.39 48.27
CA GLU A 23 16.28 21.24 47.28
C GLU A 23 15.23 20.47 46.47
N LYS A 24 14.05 21.09 46.36
CA LYS A 24 12.84 20.54 45.75
C LYS A 24 12.74 21.11 44.34
N ALA A 25 12.80 20.25 43.33
CA ALA A 25 12.52 20.63 41.93
C ALA A 25 11.40 19.75 41.38
N GLU A 26 10.28 20.39 41.04
CA GLU A 26 9.18 19.79 40.29
C GLU A 26 9.61 19.59 38.83
N PRO A 27 9.29 18.46 38.18
CA PRO A 27 9.08 18.44 36.74
C PRO A 27 7.66 18.93 36.46
N GLU A 28 7.56 20.08 35.80
CA GLU A 28 6.28 20.71 35.44
C GLU A 28 5.36 19.77 34.66
N THR A 29 4.09 19.76 35.04
CA THR A 29 3.01 19.19 34.22
C THR A 29 2.78 20.08 33.00
N THR A 30 3.59 19.90 31.94
CA THR A 30 3.34 20.54 30.65
C THR A 30 2.23 19.81 29.92
N ASP A 31 1.02 20.30 30.19
CA ASP A 31 -0.14 20.39 29.30
C ASP A 31 0.04 19.75 27.91
N LYS A 32 -0.44 18.50 27.78
CA LYS A 32 -0.79 17.92 26.48
C LYS A 32 -2.30 17.98 26.28
N SER A 33 -2.84 19.19 26.14
CA SER A 33 -4.03 19.42 25.32
C SER A 33 -3.67 19.21 23.84
N GLY A 34 -3.35 17.95 23.51
CA GLY A 34 -3.40 17.43 22.15
C GLY A 34 -4.70 16.66 22.06
N GLU A 35 -5.76 17.36 21.65
CA GLU A 35 -7.09 16.80 21.46
C GLU A 35 -7.02 15.76 20.35
N GLN A 36 -6.69 14.52 20.75
CA GLN A 36 -6.83 13.36 19.92
C GLN A 36 -8.34 13.13 19.80
N THR A 37 -8.94 13.77 18.80
CA THR A 37 -10.16 13.28 18.19
C THR A 37 -9.89 11.84 17.76
N ASP A 38 -10.26 10.91 18.63
CA ASP A 38 -10.84 9.67 18.14
C ASP A 38 -11.98 10.11 17.20
N GLU A 39 -11.71 10.06 15.90
CA GLU A 39 -12.76 9.89 14.91
C GLU A 39 -13.39 8.53 15.21
N ALA A 40 -14.28 8.53 16.21
CA ALA A 40 -15.36 7.59 16.25
C ALA A 40 -16.03 7.71 14.88
N GLU A 41 -15.92 6.65 14.08
CA GLU A 41 -16.79 6.50 12.93
C GLU A 41 -18.20 6.61 13.48
N ASP A 42 -18.90 7.69 13.15
CA ASP A 42 -20.31 7.88 13.46
C ASP A 42 -21.09 6.79 12.71
N ASP A 43 -21.19 5.60 13.33
CA ASP A 43 -22.23 4.61 13.11
C ASP A 43 -23.56 5.21 13.61
N GLU A 44 -23.97 6.35 13.03
CA GLU A 44 -25.32 6.90 13.12
C GLU A 44 -26.26 5.97 12.34
N GLU A 45 -26.53 4.80 12.94
CA GLU A 45 -27.67 4.00 12.59
C GLU A 45 -28.94 4.85 12.78
N LEU A 46 -29.63 5.11 11.67
CA LEU A 46 -30.92 5.80 11.65
C LEU A 46 -31.81 5.29 12.79
N SER A 47 -32.32 6.21 13.60
CA SER A 47 -33.18 5.89 14.74
C SER A 47 -34.41 5.10 14.28
N ASP A 48 -34.96 4.23 15.13
CA ASP A 48 -36.21 3.50 14.86
C ASP A 48 -37.42 4.42 14.63
N GLU A 49 -37.31 5.72 14.92
CA GLU A 49 -38.29 6.74 14.53
C GLU A 49 -38.07 7.25 13.09
N GLU A 50 -36.82 7.42 12.67
CA GLU A 50 -36.44 7.83 11.32
C GLU A 50 -36.63 6.69 10.30
N ARG A 51 -36.40 5.45 10.72
CA ARG A 51 -36.67 4.24 9.91
C ARG A 51 -38.15 4.08 9.57
N LYS A 52 -39.07 4.69 10.34
CA LYS A 52 -40.53 4.71 10.06
C LYS A 52 -40.94 5.80 9.07
N LEU A 53 -40.12 6.84 8.90
CA LEU A 53 -40.31 7.88 7.87
C LEU A 53 -39.87 7.42 6.48
N LEU A 54 -39.02 6.37 6.40
CA LEU A 54 -38.58 5.75 5.16
C LEU A 54 -39.67 4.85 4.54
N SER A 55 -39.71 4.81 3.20
CA SER A 55 -40.57 3.87 2.47
C SER A 55 -40.22 2.41 2.82
N GLU A 56 -41.22 1.52 2.79
CA GLU A 56 -41.03 0.11 3.16
C GLU A 56 -39.91 -0.59 2.35
N LYS A 57 -39.77 -0.23 1.06
CA LYS A 57 -38.70 -0.73 0.19
C LYS A 57 -37.32 -0.20 0.61
N ALA A 58 -37.22 1.04 1.07
CA ALA A 58 -35.98 1.62 1.59
C ALA A 58 -35.61 1.00 2.94
N ASN A 59 -36.56 0.84 3.86
CA ASN A 59 -36.31 0.21 5.17
C ASN A 59 -35.85 -1.25 5.04
N ARG A 60 -36.48 -2.05 4.16
CA ARG A 60 -36.01 -3.43 3.86
C ARG A 60 -34.57 -3.44 3.31
N ARG A 61 -34.21 -2.47 2.47
CA ARG A 61 -32.84 -2.34 1.92
C ARG A 61 -31.84 -1.92 3.00
N PHE A 62 -32.21 -0.97 3.85
CA PHE A 62 -31.41 -0.53 5.00
C PHE A 62 -31.10 -1.72 5.92
N VAL A 63 -32.12 -2.45 6.40
CA VAL A 63 -31.95 -3.67 7.22
C VAL A 63 -30.99 -4.67 6.57
N SER A 64 -31.10 -4.92 5.26
CA SER A 64 -30.18 -5.85 4.56
C SER A 64 -28.74 -5.35 4.49
N LEU A 65 -28.53 -4.04 4.36
CA LEU A 65 -27.20 -3.43 4.31
C LEU A 65 -26.57 -3.33 5.70
N THR A 66 -27.36 -3.02 6.74
CA THR A 66 -26.91 -3.06 8.14
C THR A 66 -26.46 -4.48 8.50
N HIS A 67 -27.26 -5.51 8.19
CA HIS A 67 -26.85 -6.90 8.44
C HIS A 67 -25.57 -7.29 7.70
N GLN A 68 -25.42 -6.90 6.43
CA GLN A 68 -24.19 -7.17 5.66
C GLN A 68 -22.98 -6.43 6.23
N ARG A 69 -23.14 -5.18 6.70
CA ARG A 69 -22.10 -4.41 7.39
C ARG A 69 -21.70 -5.11 8.69
N ASP A 70 -22.66 -5.56 9.49
CA ASP A 70 -22.42 -6.17 10.81
C ASP A 70 -21.79 -7.55 10.70
N GLU A 71 -22.20 -8.33 9.69
CA GLU A 71 -21.59 -9.61 9.32
C GLU A 71 -20.14 -9.40 8.87
N ALA A 72 -19.89 -8.44 7.98
CA ALA A 72 -18.53 -8.07 7.56
C ALA A 72 -17.67 -7.53 8.73
N LYS A 73 -18.22 -6.71 9.64
CA LYS A 73 -17.53 -6.24 10.85
C LYS A 73 -17.14 -7.40 11.77
N ARG A 74 -18.03 -8.39 11.98
CA ARG A 74 -17.70 -9.59 12.77
C ARG A 74 -16.65 -10.46 12.10
N GLU A 75 -16.69 -10.60 10.78
CA GLU A 75 -15.65 -11.31 10.02
C GLU A 75 -14.29 -10.60 10.18
N THR A 76 -14.22 -9.28 9.96
CA THR A 76 -12.96 -8.52 10.10
C THR A 76 -12.45 -8.51 11.54
N GLU A 77 -13.31 -8.34 12.55
CA GLU A 77 -12.94 -8.47 13.98
C GLU A 77 -12.36 -9.86 14.30
N SER A 78 -12.93 -10.94 13.74
CA SER A 78 -12.44 -12.30 13.95
C SER A 78 -11.10 -12.58 13.25
N LEU A 79 -10.82 -11.87 12.14
CA LEU A 79 -9.60 -12.00 11.35
C LEU A 79 -8.48 -11.08 11.84
N LYS A 80 -8.79 -9.92 12.41
CA LYS A 80 -7.85 -8.93 12.95
C LYS A 80 -6.74 -9.54 13.85
N PRO A 81 -7.03 -10.37 14.87
CA PRO A 81 -5.97 -10.97 15.69
C PRO A 81 -5.09 -11.97 14.91
N ARG A 82 -5.59 -12.57 13.83
CA ARG A 82 -4.78 -13.43 12.95
C ARG A 82 -3.90 -12.60 12.02
N ALA A 83 -4.43 -11.50 11.49
CA ALA A 83 -3.65 -10.53 10.71
C ALA A 83 -2.51 -9.95 11.54
N GLU A 84 -2.77 -9.46 12.77
CA GLU A 84 -1.73 -8.96 13.66
C GLU A 84 -0.64 -10.01 13.98
N GLN A 85 -1.01 -11.28 14.15
CA GLN A 85 -0.03 -12.36 14.35
C GLN A 85 0.80 -12.61 13.10
N TRP A 86 0.18 -12.54 11.92
CA TRP A 86 0.85 -12.68 10.64
C TRP A 86 1.79 -11.50 10.36
N ASP A 87 1.39 -10.27 10.66
CA ASP A 87 2.20 -9.06 10.50
C ASP A 87 3.41 -9.09 11.44
N ARG A 88 3.23 -9.54 12.69
CA ARG A 88 4.36 -9.74 13.63
C ARG A 88 5.33 -10.81 13.15
N LEU A 89 4.82 -11.93 12.62
CA LEU A 89 5.67 -12.98 12.03
C LEU A 89 6.41 -12.47 10.80
N THR A 90 5.70 -11.86 9.86
CA THR A 90 6.24 -11.31 8.62
C THR A 90 7.27 -10.21 8.90
N GLY A 91 7.01 -9.33 9.87
CA GLY A 91 7.95 -8.34 10.37
C GLY A 91 9.23 -8.97 10.93
N PHE A 92 9.10 -9.96 11.82
CA PHE A 92 10.25 -10.71 12.36
C PHE A 92 11.10 -11.36 11.26
N LEU A 93 10.47 -11.97 10.25
CA LEU A 93 11.18 -12.59 9.13
C LEU A 93 11.93 -11.55 8.29
N HIS A 94 11.31 -10.40 7.99
CA HIS A 94 11.96 -9.31 7.27
C HIS A 94 13.10 -8.65 8.05
N GLU A 95 12.93 -8.40 9.36
CA GLU A 95 13.95 -7.80 10.23
C GLU A 95 15.20 -8.68 10.38
N ASN A 96 15.03 -10.01 10.37
CA ASN A 96 16.11 -10.97 10.55
C ASN A 96 16.67 -11.53 9.23
N ASP A 97 16.30 -10.94 8.08
CA ASP A 97 16.73 -11.37 6.74
C ASP A 97 16.35 -12.83 6.37
N ILE A 98 15.39 -13.43 7.07
CA ILE A 98 15.01 -14.84 6.93
C ILE A 98 14.16 -15.05 5.68
N THR A 99 14.58 -15.93 4.79
CA THR A 99 13.83 -16.24 3.56
C THR A 99 12.70 -17.23 3.80
N SER A 100 11.64 -17.17 2.99
CA SER A 100 10.53 -18.14 3.08
C SER A 100 10.98 -19.60 2.93
N GLN A 101 12.09 -19.84 2.22
CA GLN A 101 12.68 -21.17 2.08
C GLN A 101 13.39 -21.60 3.38
N GLU A 102 14.11 -20.71 4.07
CA GLU A 102 14.69 -20.98 5.38
C GLU A 102 13.61 -21.28 6.43
N VAL A 103 12.48 -20.54 6.42
CA VAL A 103 11.33 -20.83 7.29
C VAL A 103 10.75 -22.21 7.00
N ASN A 104 10.51 -22.54 5.72
CA ASN A 104 9.98 -23.84 5.34
C ASN A 104 10.92 -24.99 5.75
N ASN A 105 12.22 -24.83 5.55
CA ASN A 105 13.23 -25.81 5.97
C ASN A 105 13.24 -25.97 7.51
N ALA A 106 13.19 -24.88 8.27
CA ALA A 106 13.17 -24.92 9.73
C ALA A 106 11.88 -25.58 10.27
N LEU A 107 10.73 -25.29 9.65
CA LEU A 107 9.46 -25.94 9.97
C LEU A 107 9.44 -27.41 9.56
N GLU A 108 10.06 -27.79 8.44
CA GLU A 108 10.19 -29.17 8.00
C GLU A 108 11.09 -29.98 8.95
N ILE A 109 12.26 -29.47 9.34
CA ILE A 109 13.12 -30.08 10.36
C ILE A 109 12.34 -30.27 11.66
N THR A 110 11.62 -29.22 12.12
CA THR A 110 10.79 -29.29 13.33
C THR A 110 9.68 -30.35 13.20
N ARG A 111 9.03 -30.45 12.04
CA ARG A 111 8.02 -31.48 11.75
C ARG A 111 8.62 -32.89 11.79
N LEU A 112 9.79 -33.10 11.18
CA LEU A 112 10.47 -34.39 11.15
C LEU A 112 10.90 -34.83 12.56
N ILE A 113 11.46 -33.92 13.36
CA ILE A 113 11.81 -34.16 14.77
C ILE A 113 10.56 -34.56 15.59
N ASN A 114 9.47 -33.79 15.46
CA ASN A 114 8.21 -34.08 16.17
C ASN A 114 7.54 -35.38 15.69
N SER A 115 7.79 -35.80 14.45
CA SER A 115 7.32 -37.07 13.87
C SER A 115 8.26 -38.25 14.16
N GLN A 116 9.33 -38.03 14.95
CA GLN A 116 10.37 -39.02 15.29
C GLN A 116 11.17 -39.56 14.09
N ASP A 117 11.12 -38.87 12.94
CA ASP A 117 11.74 -39.26 11.67
C ASP A 117 13.21 -38.75 11.60
N TYR A 118 13.99 -39.09 12.62
CA TYR A 118 15.32 -38.50 12.88
C TYR A 118 16.33 -38.68 11.73
N GLY A 119 16.24 -39.76 10.95
CA GLY A 119 17.13 -40.00 9.81
C GLY A 119 17.00 -38.90 8.74
N LYS A 120 15.77 -38.57 8.34
CA LYS A 120 15.49 -37.48 7.38
C LYS A 120 15.79 -36.11 7.98
N ALA A 121 15.54 -35.93 9.28
CA ALA A 121 15.91 -34.69 9.96
C ALA A 121 17.42 -34.43 9.88
N LEU A 122 18.25 -35.46 10.01
CA LEU A 122 19.71 -35.36 9.84
C LEU A 122 20.13 -35.12 8.38
N GLU A 123 19.45 -35.70 7.39
CA GLU A 123 19.70 -35.41 5.96
C GLU A 123 19.47 -33.94 5.62
N VAL A 124 18.41 -33.31 6.14
CA VAL A 124 18.12 -31.88 5.93
C VAL A 124 19.01 -30.98 6.77
N LEU A 125 19.35 -31.39 8.01
CA LEU A 125 20.18 -30.59 8.92
C LEU A 125 21.68 -30.63 8.55
N GLY A 126 22.17 -31.71 7.94
CA GLY A 126 23.58 -31.93 7.61
C GLY A 126 24.22 -30.76 6.83
N PRO A 127 23.68 -30.36 5.66
CA PRO A 127 24.21 -29.23 4.89
C PRO A 127 24.22 -27.91 5.66
N ILE A 128 23.18 -27.66 6.47
CA ILE A 128 23.08 -26.44 7.30
C ILE A 128 24.16 -26.46 8.40
N TYR A 129 24.37 -27.62 9.03
CA TYR A 129 25.42 -27.80 10.02
C TYR A 129 26.81 -27.62 9.41
N GLU A 130 27.08 -28.19 8.24
CA GLU A 130 28.36 -28.03 7.53
C GLU A 130 28.64 -26.57 7.18
N GLU A 131 27.64 -25.84 6.68
CA GLU A 131 27.78 -24.42 6.39
C GLU A 131 28.06 -23.59 7.66
N VAL A 132 27.33 -23.84 8.75
CA VAL A 132 27.55 -23.15 10.03
C VAL A 132 28.92 -23.51 10.62
N ALA A 133 29.34 -24.77 10.54
CA ALA A 133 30.63 -25.25 11.05
C ALA A 133 31.82 -24.68 10.25
N ALA A 134 31.68 -24.53 8.92
CA ALA A 134 32.66 -23.86 8.07
C ALA A 134 32.75 -22.35 8.39
N ARG A 135 31.61 -21.66 8.51
CA ARG A 135 31.54 -20.24 8.89
C ARG A 135 32.12 -19.99 10.29
N ALA A 136 31.88 -20.90 11.24
CA ALA A 136 32.44 -20.88 12.59
C ALA A 136 33.92 -21.31 12.68
N GLY A 137 34.55 -21.71 11.57
CA GLY A 137 35.94 -22.17 11.53
C GLY A 137 36.22 -23.49 12.24
N GLN A 138 35.18 -24.29 12.52
CA GLN A 138 35.34 -25.66 13.01
C GLN A 138 35.83 -26.59 11.90
N VAL A 139 35.34 -26.37 10.68
CA VAL A 139 35.83 -27.01 9.45
C VAL A 139 36.70 -26.00 8.70
N LEU A 140 37.95 -26.37 8.40
CA LEU A 140 38.85 -25.54 7.59
C LEU A 140 38.54 -25.73 6.08
N PRO A 141 38.53 -24.65 5.28
CA PRO A 141 38.62 -24.72 3.82
C PRO A 141 39.82 -25.54 3.33
N GLU A 142 39.69 -26.21 2.19
CA GLU A 142 40.68 -27.15 1.65
C GLU A 142 42.06 -26.51 1.41
N ASP A 143 42.12 -25.25 0.99
CA ASP A 143 43.37 -24.50 0.83
C ASP A 143 44.10 -24.29 2.17
N LEU A 144 43.36 -23.96 3.22
CA LEU A 144 43.89 -23.80 4.57
C LEU A 144 44.25 -25.15 5.22
N GLN A 145 43.54 -26.23 4.90
CA GLN A 145 43.95 -27.59 5.28
C GLN A 145 45.29 -27.96 4.65
N GLU A 146 45.48 -27.68 3.36
CA GLU A 146 46.75 -27.95 2.67
C GLU A 146 47.89 -27.08 3.22
N ASP A 147 47.68 -25.78 3.47
CA ASP A 147 48.72 -24.92 4.03
C ASP A 147 49.15 -25.31 5.45
N VAL A 148 48.22 -25.86 6.28
CA VAL A 148 48.57 -26.49 7.57
C VAL A 148 49.33 -27.80 7.36
N ARG A 149 48.87 -28.66 6.43
CA ARG A 149 49.53 -29.94 6.10
C ARG A 149 50.96 -29.76 5.59
N LEU A 150 51.21 -28.69 4.83
CA LEU A 150 52.52 -28.31 4.31
C LEU A 150 53.36 -27.50 5.32
N GLY A 151 52.83 -27.22 6.51
CA GLY A 151 53.53 -26.49 7.58
C GLY A 151 53.77 -25.00 7.29
N LYS A 152 53.05 -24.41 6.33
CA LYS A 152 53.17 -22.97 6.00
C LYS A 152 52.51 -22.08 7.06
N ILE A 153 51.44 -22.57 7.68
CA ILE A 153 50.68 -21.89 8.74
C ILE A 153 50.35 -22.85 9.89
N THR A 154 50.14 -22.32 11.08
CA THR A 154 49.66 -23.11 12.24
C THR A 154 48.15 -23.35 12.15
N LEU A 155 47.67 -24.43 12.78
CA LEU A 155 46.23 -24.76 12.82
C LEU A 155 45.38 -23.61 13.39
N ASP A 156 45.84 -22.97 14.46
CA ASP A 156 45.11 -21.88 15.10
C ASP A 156 45.03 -20.65 14.17
N ARG A 157 46.13 -20.32 13.49
CA ARG A 157 46.14 -19.23 12.51
C ARG A 157 45.27 -19.52 11.29
N ALA A 158 45.20 -20.78 10.87
CA ALA A 158 44.30 -21.22 9.80
C ALA A 158 42.82 -21.09 10.21
N LYS A 159 42.45 -21.42 11.46
CA LYS A 159 41.10 -21.19 11.99
C LYS A 159 40.73 -19.71 12.05
N GLU A 160 41.61 -18.86 12.58
CA GLU A 160 41.42 -17.40 12.59
C GLU A 160 41.19 -16.86 11.18
N LEU A 161 42.00 -17.29 10.21
CA LEU A 161 41.89 -16.87 8.82
C LEU A 161 40.60 -17.38 8.15
N SER A 162 40.17 -18.60 8.48
CA SER A 162 38.89 -19.17 8.02
C SER A 162 37.71 -18.32 8.49
N VAL A 163 37.64 -18.03 9.79
CA VAL A 163 36.57 -17.19 10.38
C VAL A 163 36.60 -15.77 9.80
N ALA A 164 37.79 -15.18 9.64
CA ALA A 164 37.94 -13.85 9.05
C ALA A 164 37.43 -13.80 7.59
N ARG A 165 37.77 -14.81 6.77
CA ARG A 165 37.26 -14.94 5.39
C ARG A 165 35.75 -15.16 5.34
N ALA A 166 35.21 -16.02 6.20
CA ALA A 166 33.76 -16.27 6.28
C ALA A 166 32.97 -15.02 6.66
N ASN A 167 33.45 -14.25 7.65
CA ASN A 167 32.85 -12.99 8.07
C ASN A 167 32.91 -11.92 6.97
N ALA A 168 34.03 -11.83 6.24
CA ALA A 168 34.17 -10.93 5.10
C ALA A 168 33.17 -11.28 3.98
N ALA A 169 33.08 -12.55 3.60
CA ALA A 169 32.14 -13.04 2.58
C ALA A 169 30.67 -12.79 2.98
N ALA A 170 30.30 -13.06 4.24
CA ALA A 170 28.96 -12.80 4.75
C ALA A 170 28.62 -11.29 4.75
N THR A 171 29.59 -10.43 5.10
CA THR A 171 29.42 -8.97 5.06
C THR A 171 29.21 -8.46 3.63
N GLN A 172 30.00 -8.97 2.68
CA GLN A 172 29.84 -8.65 1.26
C GLN A 172 28.47 -9.09 0.74
N GLN A 173 28.08 -10.35 0.98
CA GLN A 173 26.78 -10.87 0.55
C GLN A 173 25.61 -10.08 1.15
N ARG A 174 25.70 -9.65 2.42
CA ARG A 174 24.68 -8.79 3.05
C ARG A 174 24.59 -7.42 2.37
N THR A 175 25.74 -6.83 2.03
CA THR A 175 25.81 -5.54 1.32
C THR A 175 25.18 -5.65 -0.07
N GLU A 176 25.52 -6.69 -0.83
CA GLU A 176 24.97 -6.94 -2.16
C GLU A 176 23.44 -7.14 -2.13
N ARG A 177 22.93 -7.96 -1.19
CA ARG A 177 21.48 -8.14 -0.98
C ARG A 177 20.78 -6.83 -0.61
N GLN A 178 21.41 -6.00 0.22
CA GLN A 178 20.87 -4.69 0.60
C GLN A 178 20.79 -3.75 -0.60
N THR A 179 21.87 -3.63 -1.38
CA THR A 179 21.89 -2.80 -2.61
C THR A 179 20.85 -3.26 -3.64
N GLN A 180 20.64 -4.57 -3.80
CA GLN A 180 19.59 -5.10 -4.68
C GLN A 180 18.18 -4.66 -4.22
N ARG A 181 17.85 -4.87 -2.94
CA ARG A 181 16.55 -4.46 -2.37
C ARG A 181 16.31 -2.95 -2.46
N ASP A 182 17.34 -2.14 -2.21
CA ASP A 182 17.22 -0.69 -2.29
C ASP A 182 17.01 -0.24 -3.74
N THR A 183 17.65 -0.90 -4.71
CA THR A 183 17.43 -0.66 -6.15
C THR A 183 16.00 -1.04 -6.57
N GLU A 184 15.48 -2.19 -6.12
CA GLU A 184 14.11 -2.63 -6.39
C GLU A 184 13.06 -1.67 -5.80
N LYS A 185 13.28 -1.19 -4.56
CA LYS A 185 12.43 -0.17 -3.92
C LYS A 185 12.45 1.14 -4.70
N ASP A 186 13.63 1.63 -5.07
CA ASP A 186 13.80 2.83 -5.89
C ASP A 186 13.03 2.74 -7.22
N GLU A 187 13.07 1.58 -7.88
CA GLU A 187 12.34 1.35 -9.13
C GLU A 187 10.82 1.33 -8.90
N GLN A 188 10.34 0.63 -7.86
CA GLN A 188 8.93 0.60 -7.48
C GLN A 188 8.40 1.99 -7.13
N GLU A 189 9.14 2.77 -6.35
CA GLU A 189 8.78 4.15 -6.01
C GLU A 189 8.73 5.07 -7.23
N ARG A 190 9.70 4.96 -8.15
CA ARG A 190 9.70 5.75 -9.40
C ARG A 190 8.48 5.40 -10.26
N ASN A 191 8.19 4.10 -10.42
CA ASN A 191 7.03 3.63 -11.16
C ASN A 191 5.70 4.11 -10.52
N ALA A 192 5.59 4.06 -9.19
CA ALA A 192 4.43 4.59 -8.47
C ALA A 192 4.26 6.11 -8.66
N LYS A 193 5.36 6.88 -8.59
CA LYS A 193 5.34 8.34 -8.83
C LYS A 193 4.89 8.68 -10.26
N VAL A 194 5.35 7.92 -11.27
CA VAL A 194 4.93 8.06 -12.68
C VAL A 194 3.43 7.78 -12.83
N VAL A 195 2.93 6.68 -12.26
CA VAL A 195 1.50 6.30 -12.32
C VAL A 195 0.62 7.32 -11.60
N ASN A 196 0.97 7.75 -10.39
CA ASN A 196 0.19 8.73 -9.63
C ASN A 196 0.11 10.08 -10.38
N THR A 197 1.23 10.54 -10.94
CA THR A 197 1.27 11.77 -11.77
C THR A 197 0.36 11.66 -13.00
N ALA A 198 0.35 10.50 -13.67
CA ALA A 198 -0.52 10.22 -14.80
C ALA A 198 -2.02 10.25 -14.40
N VAL A 199 -2.38 9.57 -13.29
CA VAL A 199 -3.76 9.52 -12.77
C VAL A 199 -4.25 10.93 -12.41
N GLU A 200 -3.47 11.69 -11.63
CA GLU A 200 -3.82 13.06 -11.26
C GLU A 200 -4.06 13.98 -12.46
N ALA A 201 -3.26 13.83 -13.53
CA ALA A 201 -3.41 14.63 -14.74
C ALA A 201 -4.69 14.29 -15.51
N VAL A 202 -5.01 12.99 -15.63
CA VAL A 202 -6.26 12.51 -16.24
C VAL A 202 -7.48 12.94 -15.43
N ASP A 203 -7.44 12.89 -14.11
CA ASP A 203 -8.52 13.37 -13.24
C ASP A 203 -8.76 14.87 -13.38
N LYS A 204 -7.70 15.68 -13.42
CA LYS A 204 -7.78 17.13 -13.65
C LYS A 204 -8.38 17.42 -15.04
N TRP A 205 -7.97 16.66 -16.07
CA TRP A 205 -8.53 16.75 -17.42
C TRP A 205 -10.01 16.35 -17.48
N ALA A 206 -10.40 15.23 -16.85
CA ALA A 206 -11.77 14.73 -16.83
C ALA A 206 -12.72 15.71 -16.13
N LYS A 207 -12.29 16.30 -15.00
CA LYS A 207 -13.02 17.38 -14.32
C LYS A 207 -13.18 18.62 -15.22
N GLY A 208 -12.13 18.97 -15.98
CA GLY A 208 -12.19 20.03 -16.99
C GLY A 208 -13.17 19.74 -18.14
N LYS A 209 -13.28 18.48 -18.57
CA LYS A 209 -14.28 18.06 -19.58
C LYS A 209 -15.70 18.08 -19.03
N ALA A 210 -15.93 17.61 -17.80
CA ALA A 210 -17.24 17.68 -17.14
C ALA A 210 -17.79 19.12 -17.05
N GLY A 211 -16.92 20.12 -16.89
CA GLY A 211 -17.32 21.55 -16.89
C GLY A 211 -17.47 22.20 -18.27
N SER A 212 -17.04 21.56 -19.37
CA SER A 212 -17.01 22.16 -20.71
C SER A 212 -17.82 21.42 -21.78
N ASP A 213 -18.17 20.16 -21.55
CA ASP A 213 -18.94 19.31 -22.46
C ASP A 213 -20.26 18.87 -21.81
N PRO A 214 -21.42 19.41 -22.25
CA PRO A 214 -22.72 19.05 -21.68
C PRO A 214 -23.04 17.54 -21.78
N ASP A 215 -22.52 16.86 -22.80
CA ASP A 215 -22.74 15.42 -23.03
C ASP A 215 -21.69 14.56 -22.29
N TRP A 216 -20.79 15.14 -21.48
CA TRP A 216 -19.70 14.43 -20.82
C TRP A 216 -20.17 13.21 -20.01
N HIS A 217 -21.28 13.37 -19.28
CA HIS A 217 -21.90 12.33 -18.46
C HIS A 217 -22.32 11.08 -19.26
N LEU A 218 -22.52 11.19 -20.58
CA LEU A 218 -22.79 10.05 -21.48
C LEU A 218 -21.51 9.46 -22.09
N LYS A 219 -20.42 10.24 -22.12
CA LYS A 219 -19.12 9.86 -22.72
C LYS A 219 -18.17 9.22 -21.72
N GLN A 220 -18.21 9.63 -20.44
CA GLN A 220 -17.21 9.29 -19.42
C GLN A 220 -16.90 7.79 -19.34
N ASP A 221 -17.90 6.92 -19.19
CA ASP A 221 -17.72 5.46 -19.06
C ASP A 221 -17.12 4.84 -20.34
N ALA A 222 -17.52 5.33 -21.51
CA ALA A 222 -16.96 4.88 -22.78
C ALA A 222 -15.52 5.37 -22.99
N VAL A 223 -15.15 6.51 -22.39
CA VAL A 223 -13.78 7.04 -22.41
C VAL A 223 -12.90 6.25 -21.46
N SER A 224 -13.35 5.92 -20.24
CA SER A 224 -12.57 5.09 -19.31
C SER A 224 -12.31 3.70 -19.88
N GLU A 225 -13.32 3.04 -20.48
CA GLU A 225 -13.15 1.76 -21.17
C GLU A 225 -12.06 1.84 -22.27
N GLN A 226 -12.04 2.90 -23.07
CA GLN A 226 -11.01 3.09 -24.10
C GLN A 226 -9.62 3.40 -23.51
N VAL A 227 -9.54 4.14 -22.40
CA VAL A 227 -8.29 4.40 -21.67
C VAL A 227 -7.72 3.10 -21.10
N GLU A 228 -8.54 2.27 -20.44
CA GLU A 228 -8.14 0.94 -19.94
C GLU A 228 -7.67 0.03 -21.07
N LEU A 229 -8.39 -0.01 -22.21
CA LEU A 229 -7.98 -0.78 -23.38
C LEU A 229 -6.66 -0.28 -23.97
N ALA A 230 -6.38 1.02 -23.94
CA ALA A 230 -5.12 1.60 -24.40
C ALA A 230 -3.96 1.25 -23.43
N ILE A 231 -4.16 1.38 -22.12
CA ILE A 231 -3.18 0.96 -21.09
C ILE A 231 -2.86 -0.53 -21.21
N ASN A 232 -3.89 -1.37 -21.40
CA ASN A 232 -3.71 -2.81 -21.63
C ASN A 232 -3.03 -3.15 -22.97
N ARG A 233 -2.98 -2.24 -23.95
CA ARG A 233 -2.13 -2.37 -25.14
C ARG A 233 -0.69 -1.97 -24.83
N MET A 234 -0.48 -0.81 -24.21
CA MET A 234 0.85 -0.36 -23.80
C MET A 234 1.59 -1.40 -22.96
N LYS A 235 0.93 -1.98 -21.95
CA LYS A 235 1.48 -3.06 -21.11
C LYS A 235 1.91 -4.31 -21.90
N ARG A 236 1.17 -4.69 -22.95
CA ARG A 236 1.52 -5.82 -23.84
C ARG A 236 2.65 -5.49 -24.80
N GLU A 237 2.81 -4.23 -25.16
CA GLU A 237 3.88 -3.72 -26.02
C GLU A 237 5.16 -3.36 -25.24
N GLY A 238 5.18 -3.55 -23.91
CA GLY A 238 6.31 -3.16 -23.06
C GLY A 238 6.49 -1.64 -22.93
N LYS A 239 5.43 -0.86 -23.19
CA LYS A 239 5.43 0.61 -23.13
C LYS A 239 4.83 1.11 -21.82
N SER A 240 5.41 2.19 -21.30
CA SER A 240 4.90 2.99 -20.19
C SER A 240 4.46 4.38 -20.68
N PHE A 241 3.91 5.19 -19.78
CA PHE A 241 3.91 6.65 -19.97
C PHE A 241 5.34 7.18 -20.06
N ASP A 242 5.53 8.36 -20.66
CA ASP A 242 6.82 9.05 -20.70
C ASP A 242 7.28 9.37 -19.27
N ALA A 243 8.48 8.94 -18.89
CA ALA A 243 9.04 9.19 -17.57
C ALA A 243 9.35 10.67 -17.31
N ASN A 244 9.53 11.48 -18.36
CA ASN A 244 9.84 12.91 -18.25
C ASN A 244 8.59 13.78 -18.14
N ASP A 245 7.47 13.34 -18.72
CA ASP A 245 6.17 14.02 -18.63
C ASP A 245 5.00 13.01 -18.58
N PRO A 246 4.83 12.29 -17.45
CA PRO A 246 3.79 11.27 -17.32
C PRO A 246 2.38 11.85 -17.46
N GLY A 247 2.18 13.06 -16.93
CA GLY A 247 0.89 13.73 -16.92
C GLY A 247 0.41 14.06 -18.33
N LYS A 248 1.26 14.67 -19.16
CA LYS A 248 0.92 14.96 -20.55
C LYS A 248 0.71 13.69 -21.37
N SER A 249 1.58 12.69 -21.22
CA SER A 249 1.45 11.40 -21.91
C SER A 249 0.10 10.71 -21.59
N ALA A 250 -0.34 10.77 -20.35
CA ALA A 250 -1.63 10.23 -19.92
C ALA A 250 -2.83 11.05 -20.44
N VAL A 251 -2.74 12.38 -20.44
CA VAL A 251 -3.77 13.26 -21.01
C VAL A 251 -3.89 13.08 -22.52
N GLU A 252 -2.79 12.98 -23.27
CA GLU A 252 -2.83 12.70 -24.72
C GLU A 252 -3.52 11.37 -25.02
N LEU A 253 -3.28 10.34 -24.20
CA LEU A 253 -3.96 9.05 -24.31
C LEU A 253 -5.47 9.17 -24.03
N ALA A 254 -5.87 9.93 -23.01
CA ALA A 254 -7.27 10.20 -22.68
C ALA A 254 -7.98 11.05 -23.76
N GLU A 255 -7.30 12.02 -24.37
CA GLU A 255 -7.82 12.76 -25.52
C GLU A 255 -8.00 11.90 -26.75
N ASN A 256 -7.10 10.95 -27.00
CA ASN A 256 -7.22 10.01 -28.10
C ASN A 256 -8.38 9.02 -27.86
N ALA A 257 -8.57 8.56 -26.62
CA ALA A 257 -9.75 7.80 -26.23
C ALA A 257 -11.05 8.60 -26.46
N LEU A 258 -11.10 9.87 -26.06
CA LEU A 258 -12.24 10.76 -26.31
C LEU A 258 -12.56 10.91 -27.80
N LYS A 259 -11.54 11.13 -28.67
CA LYS A 259 -11.74 11.21 -30.13
C LYS A 259 -12.41 9.95 -30.68
N VAL A 260 -11.96 8.76 -30.26
CA VAL A 260 -12.54 7.47 -30.68
C VAL A 260 -13.99 7.32 -30.21
N VAL A 261 -14.30 7.71 -28.97
CA VAL A 261 -15.67 7.69 -28.44
C VAL A 261 -16.57 8.67 -29.20
N GLU A 262 -16.11 9.88 -29.47
CA GLU A 262 -16.88 10.85 -30.25
C GLU A 262 -17.13 10.39 -31.69
N GLU A 263 -16.15 9.81 -32.37
CA GLU A 263 -16.33 9.23 -33.70
C GLU A 263 -17.34 8.07 -33.68
N ARG A 264 -17.32 7.24 -32.63
CA ARG A 264 -18.32 6.18 -32.43
C ARG A 264 -19.71 6.78 -32.23
N MET A 265 -19.87 7.76 -31.34
CA MET A 265 -21.16 8.43 -31.09
C MET A 265 -21.68 9.20 -32.31
N LYS A 266 -20.81 9.88 -33.08
CA LYS A 266 -21.18 10.58 -34.32
C LYS A 266 -21.85 9.66 -35.35
N LYS A 267 -21.48 8.36 -35.39
CA LYS A 267 -22.10 7.35 -36.27
C LYS A 267 -23.51 6.93 -35.81
N PHE A 268 -23.85 7.09 -34.53
CA PHE A 268 -25.15 6.74 -33.96
C PHE A 268 -26.08 7.95 -33.73
N ARG A 269 -25.59 9.18 -33.91
CA ARG A 269 -26.44 10.37 -33.88
C ARG A 269 -27.43 10.34 -35.04
N PRO A 270 -28.73 10.59 -34.81
CA PRO A 270 -29.69 10.72 -35.89
C PRO A 270 -29.25 11.86 -36.82
N LYS A 271 -29.42 11.67 -38.14
CA LYS A 271 -29.20 12.75 -39.11
C LYS A 271 -30.13 13.91 -38.75
N PRO A 272 -29.68 15.18 -38.81
CA PRO A 272 -30.58 16.31 -38.64
C PRO A 272 -31.71 16.21 -39.65
N GLU A 273 -32.94 16.01 -39.17
CA GLU A 273 -34.10 16.13 -40.04
C GLU A 273 -34.19 17.57 -40.54
N GLU A 274 -34.44 17.74 -41.83
CA GLU A 274 -34.74 19.06 -42.39
C GLU A 274 -35.97 19.59 -41.65
N ARG A 275 -35.77 20.64 -40.85
CA ARG A 275 -36.86 21.40 -40.24
C ARG A 275 -37.65 22.01 -41.37
N ARG A 276 -38.69 21.31 -41.84
CA ARG A 276 -39.67 21.85 -42.77
C ARG A 276 -40.14 23.18 -42.20
N ALA A 277 -39.92 24.26 -42.93
CA ALA A 277 -40.47 25.55 -42.57
C ALA A 277 -41.98 25.36 -42.38
N PRO A 278 -42.60 25.92 -41.31
CA PRO A 278 -44.04 25.86 -41.17
C PRO A 278 -44.66 26.44 -42.44
N ASN A 279 -45.51 25.68 -43.13
CA ASN A 279 -46.06 26.07 -44.43
C ASN A 279 -46.67 27.46 -44.33
N GLY A 280 -46.03 28.42 -45.01
CA GLY A 280 -46.32 29.85 -44.89
C GLY A 280 -47.63 30.24 -45.58
N GLN A 281 -48.76 29.87 -44.99
CA GLN A 281 -50.10 30.26 -45.47
C GLN A 281 -50.98 30.94 -44.41
N PHE A 282 -50.51 31.07 -43.17
CA PHE A 282 -51.10 31.94 -42.17
C PHE A 282 -50.03 32.77 -41.46
N ALA A 283 -49.64 33.89 -42.08
CA ALA A 283 -49.00 34.97 -41.35
C ALA A 283 -50.04 35.53 -40.37
N SER A 284 -49.77 35.45 -39.07
CA SER A 284 -50.60 36.14 -38.08
C SER A 284 -50.49 37.66 -38.33
N PRO A 285 -51.60 38.40 -38.54
CA PRO A 285 -51.55 39.83 -38.84
C PRO A 285 -51.06 40.69 -37.65
N HIS A 286 -50.70 40.08 -36.52
CA HIS A 286 -50.18 40.74 -35.32
C HIS A 286 -48.67 40.51 -35.10
N ALA A 287 -47.96 39.83 -36.00
CA ALA A 287 -46.51 39.65 -35.89
C ALA A 287 -45.76 40.96 -36.22
N LYS A 288 -45.45 41.77 -35.20
CA LYS A 288 -44.52 42.90 -35.34
C LYS A 288 -43.14 42.39 -35.84
N PRO A 289 -42.44 43.09 -36.74
CA PRO A 289 -41.19 42.63 -37.32
C PRO A 289 -40.07 42.54 -36.27
N THR A 290 -39.24 41.50 -36.34
CA THR A 290 -38.14 41.30 -35.39
C THR A 290 -37.15 42.47 -35.42
N PRO A 291 -36.86 43.13 -34.29
CA PRO A 291 -35.96 44.28 -34.25
C PRO A 291 -34.52 43.86 -34.55
N LYS A 292 -33.80 44.67 -35.33
CA LYS A 292 -32.41 44.45 -35.75
C LYS A 292 -31.39 45.10 -34.82
N SER A 293 -31.86 45.88 -33.85
CA SER A 293 -31.06 46.54 -32.82
C SER A 293 -31.79 46.54 -31.48
N HIS A 294 -31.04 46.52 -30.38
CA HIS A 294 -31.61 46.63 -29.02
C HIS A 294 -32.37 47.95 -28.81
N MET A 295 -32.00 49.02 -29.52
CA MET A 295 -32.69 50.32 -29.45
C MET A 295 -34.06 50.25 -30.15
N GLU A 296 -34.12 49.60 -31.31
CA GLU A 296 -35.37 49.33 -32.06
C GLU A 296 -36.32 48.43 -31.26
N ALA A 297 -35.79 47.46 -30.50
CA ALA A 297 -36.59 46.62 -29.61
C ALA A 297 -37.27 47.42 -28.47
N VAL A 298 -36.58 48.44 -27.93
CA VAL A 298 -37.12 49.32 -26.89
C VAL A 298 -38.19 50.26 -27.44
N GLU A 299 -37.97 50.87 -28.61
CA GLU A 299 -38.98 51.69 -29.29
C GLU A 299 -40.24 50.88 -29.66
N GLN A 300 -40.06 49.63 -30.11
CA GLN A 300 -41.17 48.74 -30.48
C GLN A 300 -41.99 48.23 -29.27
N ALA A 301 -41.39 48.25 -28.08
CA ALA A 301 -42.05 47.96 -26.80
C ALA A 301 -42.73 49.19 -26.19
N LEU A 302 -42.16 50.40 -26.35
CA LEU A 302 -42.77 51.67 -25.92
C LEU A 302 -43.92 52.15 -26.84
N SER A 303 -43.98 51.64 -28.07
CA SER A 303 -45.09 51.80 -29.02
C SER A 303 -46.03 50.57 -29.03
N GLY A 304 -46.10 49.85 -27.91
CA GLY A 304 -46.98 48.70 -27.65
C GLY A 304 -48.27 49.12 -26.97
#